data_AF-A0A848XP12-F1
#
_entry.id   AF-A0A848XP12-F1
#
_cell.length_a   1.000
_cell.length_b   1.000
_cell.length_c   1.000
_cell.angle_alpha   90.00
_cell.angle_beta   90.00
_cell.angle_gamma   90.00
#
_symmetry.space_group_name_H-M   'P 1'
#
loop_
_entity.id
_entity.type
_entity.pdbx_description
1 polymer ?
#
loop_
_entity_poly.entity_id
_entity_poly.type
_entity_poly.pdbx_seq_one_letter_code
_entity_poly.pdbx_strand_id
1 'polypeptide(L)'
;MEGMVVSTDAYASQVGLDVLQDGGNAVDAAIATGFALAVVNPEAGNLGGGGFMIVRNDEGGVFALDHREKAPLAATRDMFLDEEGNVTEASTVGHLSAGVPGTVAGLWEAYRRFGSLTWSRLLQPAIDLAAGFEVRERQVATLVAAQNGIRQFESG
;
A
#
# COMPACT_ATOMS: atom_id res chain seq x y z
N MET A 1 -14.25 11.52 -20.87
CA MET A 1 -12.94 11.77 -20.23
C MET A 1 -11.92 10.83 -20.87
N GLU A 2 -10.73 11.33 -21.19
CA GLU A 2 -9.61 10.51 -21.66
C GLU A 2 -8.58 10.40 -20.53
N GLY A 3 -8.66 9.32 -19.76
CA GLY A 3 -7.76 9.04 -18.64
C GLY A 3 -7.50 7.54 -18.56
N MET A 4 -6.35 7.14 -18.01
CA MET A 4 -5.94 5.75 -17.91
C MET A 4 -5.51 5.44 -16.48
N VAL A 5 -5.97 4.32 -15.95
CA VAL A 5 -5.52 3.74 -14.69
C VAL A 5 -5.08 2.31 -14.96
N VAL A 6 -3.89 1.97 -14.48
CA VAL A 6 -3.33 0.62 -14.58
C VAL A 6 -2.81 0.23 -13.21
N SER A 7 -3.19 -0.96 -12.75
CA SER A 7 -2.59 -1.60 -11.58
C SER A 7 -2.55 -3.12 -11.76
N THR A 8 -1.97 -3.83 -10.81
CA THR A 8 -1.84 -5.31 -10.84
C THR A 8 -3.15 -6.04 -10.54
N ASP A 9 -4.22 -5.33 -10.17
CA ASP A 9 -5.52 -5.89 -9.87
C ASP A 9 -6.65 -5.15 -10.60
N ALA A 10 -7.60 -5.90 -11.16
CA ALA A 10 -8.67 -5.26 -11.93
C ALA A 10 -9.68 -4.54 -11.05
N TYR A 11 -9.92 -4.96 -9.80
CA TYR A 11 -10.77 -4.20 -8.87
C TYR A 11 -10.13 -2.86 -8.54
N ALA A 12 -8.84 -2.84 -8.23
CA ALA A 12 -8.14 -1.59 -7.94
C ALA A 12 -8.06 -0.66 -9.16
N SER A 13 -7.84 -1.22 -10.35
CA SER A 13 -7.84 -0.44 -11.59
C SER A 13 -9.22 0.16 -11.88
N GLN A 14 -10.29 -0.59 -11.63
CA GLN A 14 -11.66 -0.11 -11.76
C GLN A 14 -11.95 1.01 -10.75
N VAL A 15 -11.56 0.87 -9.48
CA VAL A 15 -11.73 1.92 -8.46
C VAL A 15 -11.07 3.23 -8.88
N GLY A 16 -9.84 3.19 -9.38
CA GLY A 16 -9.17 4.40 -9.87
C GLY A 16 -9.86 5.00 -11.10
N LEU A 17 -10.34 4.15 -12.01
CA LEU A 17 -11.11 4.60 -13.18
C LEU A 17 -12.42 5.28 -12.77
N ASP A 18 -13.16 4.72 -11.81
CA ASP A 18 -14.41 5.29 -11.29
C ASP A 18 -14.15 6.67 -10.66
N VAL A 19 -13.03 6.83 -9.95
CA VAL A 19 -12.61 8.12 -9.39
C VAL A 19 -12.31 9.16 -10.47
N LEU A 20 -11.68 8.76 -11.57
CA LEU A 20 -11.51 9.64 -12.72
C LEU A 20 -12.88 10.01 -13.32
N GLN A 21 -13.77 9.03 -13.52
CA GLN A 21 -15.12 9.26 -14.07
C GLN A 21 -15.97 10.21 -13.21
N ASP A 22 -15.76 10.21 -11.89
CA ASP A 22 -16.39 11.13 -10.94
C ASP A 22 -15.78 12.55 -10.98
N GLY A 23 -14.81 12.81 -11.85
CA GLY A 23 -14.14 14.11 -11.99
C GLY A 23 -12.92 14.30 -11.11
N GLY A 24 -12.45 13.25 -10.42
CA GLY A 24 -11.19 13.26 -9.69
C GLY A 24 -9.99 13.39 -10.62
N ASN A 25 -8.85 13.85 -10.09
CA ASN A 25 -7.61 13.92 -10.86
C ASN A 25 -6.77 12.64 -10.73
N ALA A 26 -5.59 12.62 -11.36
CA ALA A 26 -4.69 11.48 -11.31
C ALA A 26 -4.20 11.14 -9.89
N VAL A 27 -4.08 12.13 -9.00
CA VAL A 27 -3.68 11.90 -7.60
C VAL A 27 -4.84 11.29 -6.79
N ASP A 28 -6.06 11.80 -6.95
CA ASP A 28 -7.26 11.19 -6.35
C ASP A 28 -7.39 9.72 -6.77
N ALA A 29 -7.26 9.44 -8.07
CA ALA A 29 -7.32 8.09 -8.62
C ALA A 29 -6.19 7.19 -8.07
N ALA A 30 -4.97 7.72 -7.95
CA ALA A 30 -3.84 6.98 -7.38
C ALA A 30 -4.05 6.65 -5.90
N ILE A 31 -4.60 7.59 -5.11
CA ILE A 31 -4.94 7.38 -3.70
C ILE A 31 -5.98 6.27 -3.56
N ALA A 32 -7.10 6.36 -4.27
CA ALA A 32 -8.16 5.37 -4.22
C ALA A 32 -7.68 3.99 -4.69
N THR A 33 -6.89 3.94 -5.76
CA THR A 33 -6.25 2.71 -6.26
C THR A 33 -5.33 2.10 -5.19
N GLY A 34 -4.53 2.92 -4.51
CA GLY A 34 -3.61 2.49 -3.45
C GLY A 34 -4.34 1.83 -2.27
N PHE A 35 -5.42 2.47 -1.80
CA PHE A 35 -6.27 1.87 -0.75
C PHE A 35 -6.96 0.59 -1.22
N ALA A 36 -7.46 0.54 -2.45
CA ALA A 36 -8.05 -0.67 -3.01
C ALA A 36 -7.02 -1.82 -3.09
N LEU A 37 -5.80 -1.55 -3.56
CA LEU A 37 -4.71 -2.54 -3.61
C LEU A 37 -4.35 -3.09 -2.22
N ALA A 38 -4.45 -2.27 -1.17
CA ALA A 38 -4.23 -2.73 0.21
C ALA A 38 -5.25 -3.80 0.66
N VAL A 39 -6.36 -3.96 -0.06
CA VAL A 39 -7.38 -4.98 0.19
C VAL A 39 -7.26 -6.13 -0.81
N VAL A 40 -7.28 -5.82 -2.12
CA VAL A 40 -7.39 -6.85 -3.17
C VAL A 40 -6.05 -7.45 -3.59
N ASN A 41 -4.93 -6.84 -3.19
CA ASN A 41 -3.58 -7.33 -3.49
C ASN A 41 -2.68 -7.35 -2.24
N PRO A 42 -3.04 -8.07 -1.17
CA PRO A 42 -2.44 -7.92 0.16
C PRO A 42 -0.98 -8.40 0.28
N GLU A 43 -0.45 -9.12 -0.72
CA GLU A 43 0.97 -9.47 -0.78
C GLU A 43 1.89 -8.27 -1.06
N ALA A 44 1.34 -7.17 -1.60
CA ALA A 44 2.12 -6.01 -2.03
C ALA A 44 1.43 -4.68 -1.72
N GLY A 45 0.14 -4.55 -2.05
CA GLY A 45 -0.67 -3.41 -1.63
C GLY A 45 -0.79 -3.41 -0.11
N ASN A 46 -0.61 -2.25 0.52
CA ASN A 46 -0.43 -2.20 1.97
C ASN A 46 -0.90 -0.88 2.59
N LEU A 47 -1.23 -0.95 3.88
CA LEU A 47 -1.22 0.21 4.79
C LEU A 47 -0.05 0.15 5.79
N GLY A 48 0.50 -1.05 6.01
CA GLY A 48 1.57 -1.35 6.97
C GLY A 48 3.00 -1.22 6.43
N GLY A 49 3.17 -0.74 5.20
CA GLY A 49 4.49 -0.52 4.59
C GLY A 49 4.72 0.94 4.22
N GLY A 50 5.40 1.17 3.10
CA GLY A 50 5.75 2.48 2.58
C GLY A 50 5.95 2.48 1.07
N GLY A 51 6.54 3.56 0.54
CA GLY A 51 6.75 3.69 -0.90
C GLY A 51 7.13 5.10 -1.33
N PHE A 52 6.98 5.34 -2.63
CA PHE A 52 7.27 6.60 -3.28
C PHE A 52 6.15 6.95 -4.26
N MET A 53 5.78 8.22 -4.33
CA MET A 53 4.85 8.74 -5.32
C MET A 53 5.50 9.86 -6.12
N ILE A 54 5.49 9.75 -7.45
CA ILE A 54 5.95 10.80 -8.36
C ILE A 54 4.74 11.41 -9.04
N VAL A 55 4.58 12.72 -8.90
CA VAL A 55 3.45 13.47 -9.47
C VAL A 55 4.01 14.51 -10.43
N ARG A 56 3.47 14.55 -11.64
CA ARG A 56 3.65 15.68 -12.56
C ARG A 56 2.34 16.45 -12.64
N ASN A 57 2.36 17.73 -12.27
CA ASN A 57 1.17 18.57 -12.37
C ASN A 57 0.97 19.09 -13.81
N ASP A 58 -0.16 19.75 -14.03
CA ASP A 58 -0.56 20.39 -15.28
C ASP A 58 0.35 21.56 -15.69
N GLU A 59 0.92 22.28 -14.71
CA GLU A 59 1.94 23.31 -14.93
C GLU A 59 3.32 22.73 -15.35
N GLY A 60 3.46 21.39 -15.33
CA GLY A 60 4.68 20.69 -15.72
C GLY A 60 5.72 20.53 -14.61
N GLY A 61 5.43 20.98 -13.39
CA GLY A 61 6.20 20.72 -12.18
C GLY A 61 6.16 19.24 -11.78
N VAL A 62 7.29 18.74 -11.27
CA VAL A 62 7.47 17.36 -10.83
C VAL A 62 7.73 17.32 -9.34
N PHE A 63 6.95 16.52 -8.63
CA PHE A 63 7.01 16.35 -7.19
C PHE A 63 7.31 14.88 -6.87
N ALA A 64 8.21 14.65 -5.92
CA ALA A 64 8.48 13.33 -5.38
C ALA A 64 8.08 13.32 -3.90
N LEU A 65 7.22 12.38 -3.53
CA LEU A 65 6.84 12.12 -2.16
C LEU A 65 7.47 10.81 -1.71
N ASP A 66 8.38 10.91 -0.75
CA ASP A 66 8.97 9.78 -0.06
C ASP A 66 8.16 9.49 1.20
N HIS A 67 7.51 8.33 1.22
CA HIS A 67 6.81 7.79 2.38
C HIS A 67 7.33 6.39 2.72
N ARG A 68 8.64 6.18 2.54
CA ARG A 68 9.35 4.97 2.94
C ARG A 68 9.26 4.78 4.46
N GLU A 69 9.21 3.52 4.85
CA GLU A 69 9.28 3.14 6.26
C GLU A 69 10.58 3.63 6.91
N LYS A 70 10.54 3.84 8.23
CA LYS A 70 11.70 4.24 9.02
C LYS A 70 12.04 3.18 10.06
N ALA A 71 13.33 3.01 10.35
CA ALA A 71 13.75 2.24 11.52
C ALA A 71 13.09 2.82 12.79
N PRO A 72 12.51 1.98 13.67
CA PRO A 72 11.97 2.44 14.94
C PRO A 72 13.03 3.13 15.81
N LEU A 73 12.62 4.00 16.73
CA LEU A 73 13.55 4.75 17.60
C LEU A 73 14.44 3.84 18.47
N ALA A 74 13.96 2.64 18.80
CA ALA A 74 14.69 1.66 19.59
C ALA A 74 15.60 0.74 18.73
N ALA A 75 15.63 0.92 17.41
CA ALA A 75 16.48 0.13 16.53
C ALA A 75 17.96 0.37 16.83
N THR A 76 18.75 -0.70 16.77
CA THR A 76 20.20 -0.64 16.97
C THR A 76 20.91 -1.34 15.82
N ARG A 77 22.21 -1.07 15.65
CA ARG A 77 23.01 -1.64 14.55
C ARG A 77 22.97 -3.17 14.51
N ASP A 78 23.00 -3.81 15.68
CA ASP A 78 23.22 -5.25 15.82
C ASP A 78 21.93 -6.01 16.19
N MET A 79 20.76 -5.38 16.09
CA MET A 79 19.47 -5.95 16.53
C MET A 79 19.00 -7.22 15.80
N PHE A 80 19.70 -7.62 14.73
CA PHE A 80 19.42 -8.82 13.95
C PHE A 80 20.52 -9.89 14.05
N LEU A 81 21.50 -9.68 14.93
CA LEU A 81 22.59 -10.62 15.18
C LEU A 81 22.33 -11.44 16.45
N ASP A 82 22.77 -12.69 16.48
CA ASP A 82 22.85 -13.51 17.69
C ASP A 82 24.06 -13.13 18.57
N GLU A 83 24.25 -13.81 19.69
CA GLU A 83 25.33 -13.54 20.65
C GLU A 83 26.73 -13.80 20.04
N GLU A 84 26.81 -14.68 19.05
CA GLU A 84 28.02 -15.01 18.30
C GLU A 84 28.27 -14.07 17.11
N GLY A 85 27.34 -13.14 16.82
CA GLY A 85 27.43 -12.17 15.74
C GLY A 85 26.96 -12.67 14.37
N ASN A 86 26.25 -13.80 14.29
CA ASN A 86 25.67 -14.31 13.05
C ASN A 86 24.28 -13.70 12.80
N VAL A 87 23.90 -13.62 11.52
CA VAL A 87 22.60 -13.08 11.10
C VAL A 87 21.46 -14.04 11.46
N THR A 88 20.37 -13.48 11.96
CA THR A 88 19.11 -14.20 12.26
C THR A 88 18.01 -13.87 11.24
N GLU A 89 16.94 -14.67 11.22
CA GLU A 89 15.73 -14.43 10.40
C GLU A 89 14.83 -13.30 10.95
N ALA A 90 15.20 -12.66 12.07
CA ALA A 90 14.37 -11.60 12.68
C ALA A 90 14.24 -10.34 11.80
N SER A 91 15.08 -10.21 10.77
CA SER A 91 15.01 -9.13 9.78
C SER A 91 14.01 -9.38 8.65
N THR A 92 13.50 -10.60 8.51
CA THR A 92 12.58 -11.01 7.43
C THR A 92 11.24 -11.51 7.98
N VAL A 93 11.23 -12.15 9.15
CA VAL A 93 10.04 -12.78 9.74
C VAL A 93 9.73 -12.20 11.12
N GLY A 94 8.45 -11.91 11.35
CA GLY A 94 7.94 -11.43 12.65
C GLY A 94 7.93 -9.91 12.79
N HIS A 95 7.60 -9.42 13.98
CA HIS A 95 7.37 -7.99 14.21
C HIS A 95 8.65 -7.14 14.19
N LEU A 96 9.82 -7.74 14.47
CA LEU A 96 11.11 -7.03 14.47
C LEU A 96 11.56 -6.60 13.06
N SER A 97 11.04 -7.25 12.00
CA SER A 97 11.35 -6.88 10.61
C SER A 97 10.58 -5.65 10.12
N ALA A 98 9.60 -5.17 10.90
CA ALA A 98 8.76 -4.04 10.50
C ALA A 98 9.40 -2.69 10.80
N GLY A 99 9.51 -1.84 9.77
CA GLY A 99 9.73 -0.41 9.95
C GLY A 99 8.44 0.33 10.36
N VAL A 100 8.55 1.56 10.82
CA VAL A 100 7.40 2.44 11.08
C VAL A 100 6.69 2.72 9.75
N PRO A 101 5.41 2.30 9.56
CA PRO A 101 4.72 2.42 8.29
C PRO A 101 4.50 3.87 7.84
N GLY A 102 4.62 4.12 6.54
CA GLY A 102 4.51 5.45 5.93
C GLY A 102 3.36 5.63 4.93
N THR A 103 2.79 4.55 4.38
CA THR A 103 1.81 4.63 3.27
C THR A 103 0.63 5.55 3.55
N VAL A 104 -0.05 5.41 4.69
CA VAL A 104 -1.21 6.26 5.03
C VAL A 104 -0.83 7.73 5.13
N ALA A 105 0.31 8.04 5.79
CA ALA A 105 0.80 9.41 5.92
C ALA A 105 1.19 10.01 4.57
N GLY A 106 1.81 9.22 3.69
CA GLY A 106 2.13 9.62 2.33
C GLY A 106 0.89 9.95 1.50
N LEU A 107 -0.07 9.04 1.44
CA LEU A 107 -1.30 9.27 0.67
C LEU A 107 -2.11 10.46 1.20
N TRP A 108 -2.12 10.67 2.52
CA TRP A 108 -2.73 11.85 3.12
C TRP A 108 -2.01 13.16 2.72
N GLU A 109 -0.68 13.18 2.65
CA GLU A 109 0.03 14.38 2.19
C GLU A 109 -0.10 14.63 0.69
N ALA A 110 -0.21 13.59 -0.14
CA ALA A 110 -0.56 13.73 -1.55
C ALA A 110 -1.96 14.36 -1.69
N TYR A 111 -2.93 13.87 -0.91
CA TYR A 111 -4.29 14.41 -0.85
C TYR A 111 -4.33 15.87 -0.44
N ARG A 112 -3.63 16.25 0.63
CA ARG A 112 -3.60 17.64 1.10
C ARG A 112 -3.05 18.64 0.08
N ARG A 113 -2.19 18.18 -0.83
CA ARG A 113 -1.56 19.03 -1.85
C ARG A 113 -2.31 19.06 -3.16
N PHE A 114 -2.87 17.92 -3.58
CA PHE A 114 -3.37 17.74 -4.93
C PHE A 114 -4.80 17.17 -4.99
N GLY A 115 -5.39 16.72 -3.88
CA GLY A 115 -6.70 16.09 -3.90
C GLY A 115 -7.81 17.07 -4.29
N SER A 116 -8.79 16.60 -5.06
CA SER A 116 -9.96 17.41 -5.46
C SER A 116 -11.29 16.84 -4.98
N LEU A 117 -11.37 15.53 -4.76
CA LEU A 117 -12.55 14.88 -4.18
C LEU A 117 -12.47 14.83 -2.65
N THR A 118 -13.56 14.42 -1.98
CA THR A 118 -13.54 14.23 -0.53
C THR A 118 -12.73 12.99 -0.16
N TRP A 119 -11.95 13.07 0.93
CA TRP A 119 -11.18 11.93 1.42
C TRP A 119 -12.04 10.68 1.64
N SER A 120 -13.25 10.84 2.19
CA SER A 120 -14.19 9.74 2.36
C SER A 120 -14.56 9.05 1.05
N ARG A 121 -14.76 9.80 -0.04
CA ARG A 121 -15.04 9.24 -1.37
C ARG A 121 -13.88 8.38 -1.88
N LEU A 122 -12.63 8.77 -1.60
CA LEU A 122 -11.44 8.02 -2.03
C LEU A 122 -11.25 6.71 -1.26
N LEU A 123 -11.68 6.67 0.01
CA LEU A 123 -11.53 5.51 0.89
C LEU A 123 -12.69 4.52 0.78
N GLN A 124 -13.90 5.00 0.52
CA GLN A 124 -15.11 4.17 0.54
C GLN A 124 -15.01 2.89 -0.30
N PRO A 125 -14.49 2.91 -1.55
CA PRO A 125 -14.41 1.69 -2.35
C PRO A 125 -13.53 0.60 -1.71
N ALA A 126 -12.44 0.97 -1.05
CA ALA A 126 -11.59 0.02 -0.34
C ALA A 126 -12.30 -0.55 0.91
N ILE A 127 -13.09 0.26 1.61
CA ILE A 127 -13.92 -0.19 2.74
C ILE A 127 -14.95 -1.21 2.26
N ASP A 128 -15.62 -0.93 1.13
CA ASP A 128 -16.62 -1.84 0.56
C ASP A 128 -15.98 -3.15 0.10
N LEU A 129 -14.82 -3.10 -0.56
CA LEU A 129 -14.04 -4.29 -0.93
C LEU A 129 -13.59 -5.08 0.29
N ALA A 130 -13.24 -4.42 1.40
CA ALA A 130 -12.82 -5.10 2.63
C ALA A 130 -13.97 -5.87 3.29
N ALA A 131 -15.23 -5.52 3.02
CA ALA A 131 -16.39 -6.30 3.44
C ALA A 131 -16.53 -7.61 2.66
N GLY A 132 -15.93 -7.71 1.47
CA GLY A 132 -15.84 -8.93 0.68
C GLY A 132 -15.66 -8.68 -0.82
N PHE A 133 -14.94 -9.58 -1.47
CA PHE A 133 -14.75 -9.61 -2.93
C PHE A 133 -14.43 -11.03 -3.39
N GLU A 134 -14.53 -11.28 -4.70
CA GLU A 134 -14.17 -12.57 -5.28
C GLU A 134 -12.65 -12.70 -5.40
N VAL A 135 -12.07 -13.73 -4.76
CA VAL A 135 -10.64 -14.02 -4.82
C VAL A 135 -10.30 -14.67 -6.16
N ARG A 136 -9.34 -14.09 -6.90
CA ARG A 136 -8.92 -14.59 -8.22
C ARG A 136 -7.75 -15.57 -8.11
N GLU A 137 -7.52 -16.35 -9.17
CA GLU A 137 -6.47 -17.39 -9.23
C GLU A 137 -5.08 -16.90 -8.80
N ARG A 138 -4.68 -15.69 -9.23
CA ARG A 138 -3.39 -15.09 -8.85
C ARG A 138 -3.24 -14.99 -7.32
N GLN A 139 -4.27 -14.49 -6.64
CA GLN A 139 -4.25 -14.32 -5.19
C GLN A 139 -4.32 -15.67 -4.46
N VAL A 140 -5.05 -16.66 -5.01
CA VAL A 140 -5.01 -18.03 -4.48
C VAL A 140 -3.59 -18.59 -4.53
N ALA A 141 -2.91 -18.45 -5.67
CA ALA A 141 -1.54 -18.95 -5.85
C ALA A 141 -0.57 -18.34 -4.84
N THR A 142 -0.70 -17.04 -4.56
CA THR A 142 0.21 -16.33 -3.65
C THR A 142 -0.07 -16.65 -2.19
N LEU A 143 -1.34 -16.81 -1.82
CA LEU A 143 -1.74 -17.30 -0.50
C LEU A 143 -1.22 -18.72 -0.23
N VAL A 144 -1.31 -19.62 -1.22
CA VAL A 144 -0.76 -20.98 -1.11
C VAL A 144 0.75 -20.94 -0.93
N ALA A 145 1.46 -20.11 -1.69
CA ALA A 145 2.91 -19.95 -1.56
C ALA A 145 3.33 -19.40 -0.18
N ALA A 146 2.56 -18.45 0.37
CA ALA A 146 2.83 -17.84 1.67
C ALA A 146 2.30 -18.65 2.88
N GLN A 147 1.52 -19.71 2.65
CA GLN A 147 0.74 -20.40 3.69
C GLN A 147 1.58 -20.84 4.89
N ASN A 148 2.78 -21.37 4.66
CA ASN A 148 3.64 -21.85 5.75
C ASN A 148 4.14 -20.71 6.64
N GLY A 149 4.46 -19.55 6.07
CA GLY A 149 4.88 -18.37 6.83
C GLY A 149 3.73 -17.77 7.64
N ILE A 150 2.52 -17.73 7.06
CA ILE A 150 1.33 -17.21 7.73
C ILE A 150 0.97 -18.10 8.94
N ARG A 151 1.03 -19.43 8.79
CA ARG A 151 0.68 -20.41 9.85
C ARG A 151 1.61 -20.40 11.06
N GLN A 152 2.75 -19.72 11.00
CA GLN A 152 3.66 -19.59 12.14
C GLN A 152 3.12 -18.67 13.24
N PHE A 153 2.13 -17.84 12.91
CA PHE A 153 1.50 -16.91 13.85
C PHE A 153 0.10 -17.43 14.22
N GLU A 154 -0.26 -17.33 15.50
CA GLU A 154 -1.60 -17.74 15.95
C GLU A 154 -2.68 -16.88 15.31
N SER A 155 -3.75 -17.50 14.83
CA SER A 155 -4.98 -16.80 14.48
C SER A 155 -5.66 -16.39 15.79
N GLY A 156 -5.61 -15.10 16.12
CA GLY A 156 -6.31 -14.54 17.29
C GLY A 156 -7.82 -14.68 17.23
#